data_AF-A0A841BQB8-F1
#
_entry.id   AF-A0A841BQB8-F1
#
_cell.length_a   1.000
_cell.length_b   1.000
_cell.length_c   1.000
_cell.angle_alpha   90.00
_cell.angle_beta   90.00
_cell.angle_gamma   90.00
#
_symmetry.space_group_name_H-M   'P 1'
#
loop_
_entity.id
_entity.type
_entity.pdbx_description
1 polymer ?
#
loop_
_entity_poly.entity_id
_entity_poly.type
_entity_poly.pdbx_seq_one_letter_code
_entity_poly.pdbx_strand_id
1 'polypeptide(L)'
;MRHHRTVLTALLATVLLAGCGTQGECTPGGAPPAAPPKSRYAFGLPQGDRSPDQRIESAVYVELARSHCGDARAMMRRKDADGDVPGWGSFDDPRAVLLFQAAVELCDGETTRARTVWDVVSRGYGGWTGIGWDVETTTVLRWHVCEAYKSVGSALLQKSKDDLPCRRADEIAPAIVAWNTGDRPDPRLDGAPGVR
;
A
#
# COMPACT_ATOMS: atom_id res chain seq x y z
N MET A 1 -20.73 -45.82 -0.36
CA MET A 1 -20.99 -45.98 -1.82
C MET A 1 -20.46 -44.71 -2.48
N ARG A 2 -19.19 -44.72 -2.90
CA ARG A 2 -18.75 -44.70 -4.31
C ARG A 2 -19.50 -43.67 -5.16
N HIS A 3 -18.87 -42.52 -5.42
CA HIS A 3 -18.79 -41.97 -6.77
C HIS A 3 -17.44 -41.29 -6.99
N HIS A 4 -16.63 -41.96 -7.80
CA HIS A 4 -15.46 -41.43 -8.49
C HIS A 4 -15.86 -40.28 -9.41
N ARG A 5 -14.98 -39.29 -9.57
CA ARG A 5 -14.57 -38.81 -10.91
C ARG A 5 -13.24 -38.05 -10.87
N THR A 6 -12.25 -38.80 -11.33
CA THR A 6 -10.96 -38.45 -11.90
C THR A 6 -11.03 -37.18 -12.76
N VAL A 7 -10.14 -36.21 -12.52
CA VAL A 7 -9.89 -35.10 -13.45
C VAL A 7 -8.50 -35.27 -14.02
N LEU A 8 -8.47 -35.30 -15.36
CA LEU A 8 -7.33 -35.52 -16.24
C LEU A 8 -6.22 -34.48 -16.02
N THR A 9 -5.01 -34.99 -15.79
CA THR A 9 -3.75 -34.29 -16.00
C THR A 9 -3.43 -34.31 -17.49
N ALA A 10 -3.46 -33.16 -18.16
CA ALA A 10 -2.95 -33.02 -19.52
C ALA A 10 -1.61 -32.26 -19.50
N LEU A 11 -0.55 -33.00 -19.82
CA LEU A 11 0.78 -32.50 -20.17
C LEU A 11 0.73 -31.74 -21.49
N LEU A 12 1.31 -30.54 -21.53
CA LEU A 12 1.91 -30.03 -22.75
C LEU A 12 3.29 -29.48 -22.43
N ALA A 13 4.30 -30.30 -22.73
CA ALA A 13 5.69 -29.91 -22.83
C ALA A 13 5.87 -29.13 -24.13
N THR A 14 6.22 -27.85 -24.05
CA THR A 14 6.72 -27.11 -25.20
C THR A 14 8.23 -27.02 -25.10
N VAL A 15 8.88 -27.90 -25.86
CA VAL A 15 10.29 -27.85 -26.21
C VAL A 15 10.52 -26.61 -27.06
N LEU A 16 11.23 -25.60 -26.54
CA LEU A 16 11.81 -24.54 -27.37
C LEU A 16 13.28 -24.87 -27.60
N LEU A 17 13.54 -25.25 -28.84
CA LEU A 17 14.83 -25.59 -29.41
C LEU A 17 15.84 -24.45 -29.22
N ALA A 18 17.00 -24.83 -28.70
CA ALA A 18 18.24 -24.05 -28.80
C ALA A 18 18.63 -23.94 -30.28
N GLY A 19 18.40 -22.77 -30.88
CA GLY A 19 18.99 -22.37 -32.14
C GLY A 19 20.30 -21.63 -31.89
N CYS A 20 21.42 -22.34 -31.94
CA CYS A 20 22.74 -21.74 -32.01
C CYS A 20 23.01 -21.37 -33.48
N GLY A 21 22.63 -20.15 -33.87
CA GLY A 21 22.92 -19.59 -35.19
C GLY A 21 24.28 -18.89 -35.21
N THR A 22 25.24 -19.51 -35.87
CA THR A 22 26.59 -19.00 -36.13
C THR A 22 26.60 -18.01 -37.30
N GLN A 23 26.46 -16.71 -37.03
CA GLN A 23 27.02 -15.57 -37.78
C GLN A 23 27.28 -14.47 -36.74
N GLY A 24 28.51 -14.13 -36.36
CA GLY A 24 29.54 -13.62 -37.25
C GLY A 24 29.53 -12.09 -37.37
N GLU A 25 28.76 -11.35 -36.55
CA GLU A 25 28.87 -9.88 -36.44
C GLU A 25 29.43 -9.49 -35.07
N CYS A 26 30.72 -9.14 -35.05
CA CYS A 26 31.34 -8.44 -33.94
C CYS A 26 30.72 -7.03 -33.87
N THR A 27 29.62 -6.89 -33.15
CA THR A 27 29.04 -5.59 -32.82
C THR A 27 30.08 -4.81 -31.99
N PRO A 28 30.44 -3.58 -32.40
CA PRO A 28 31.40 -2.77 -31.66
C PRO A 28 30.85 -2.51 -30.26
N GLY A 29 31.53 -3.09 -29.26
CA GLY A 29 31.44 -2.78 -27.83
C GLY A 29 30.15 -2.11 -27.38
N GLY A 30 29.06 -2.87 -27.30
CA GLY A 30 27.86 -2.44 -26.60
C GLY A 30 28.26 -2.10 -25.15
N ALA A 31 28.24 -0.82 -24.81
CA ALA A 31 28.45 -0.38 -23.44
C ALA A 31 27.54 -1.21 -22.52
N PRO A 32 28.05 -1.72 -21.38
CA PRO A 32 27.25 -2.52 -20.48
C PRO A 32 25.95 -1.77 -20.17
N PRO A 33 24.80 -2.47 -20.12
CA PRO A 33 23.52 -1.84 -19.87
C PRO A 33 23.66 -0.96 -18.61
N ALA A 34 23.31 0.31 -18.76
CA ALA A 34 23.40 1.28 -17.67
C ALA A 34 22.67 0.68 -16.45
N ALA A 35 23.34 0.66 -15.31
CA ALA A 35 22.73 0.20 -14.08
C ALA A 35 21.41 0.97 -13.86
N PRO A 36 20.33 0.29 -13.44
CA PRO A 36 19.06 0.96 -13.22
C PRO A 36 19.28 2.13 -12.25
N PRO A 37 18.62 3.28 -12.49
CA PRO A 37 18.77 4.43 -11.62
C PRO A 37 18.41 4.01 -10.19
N LYS A 38 19.34 4.21 -9.25
CA LYS A 38 19.09 3.94 -7.82
C LYS A 38 17.95 4.85 -7.37
N SER A 39 16.93 4.29 -6.70
CA SER A 39 15.90 5.11 -6.08
C SER A 39 16.56 6.03 -5.05
N ARG A 40 16.24 7.32 -5.12
CA ARG A 40 16.81 8.32 -4.22
C ARG A 40 16.09 8.29 -2.86
N TYR A 41 14.82 7.91 -2.87
CA TYR A 41 13.98 7.88 -1.69
C TYR A 41 13.44 6.47 -1.48
N ALA A 42 13.88 5.84 -0.40
CA ALA A 42 13.39 4.53 0.04
C ALA A 42 12.26 4.70 1.06
N PHE A 43 11.37 3.71 1.13
CA PHE A 43 10.34 3.68 2.15
C PHE A 43 10.97 3.49 3.54
N GLY A 44 10.48 4.26 4.51
CA GLY A 44 10.90 4.17 5.90
C GLY A 44 10.10 5.14 6.74
N LEU A 45 9.52 4.63 7.83
CA LEU A 45 8.83 5.45 8.83
C LEU A 45 9.85 5.91 9.88
N PRO A 46 9.74 7.13 10.42
CA PRO A 46 10.55 7.54 11.56
C PRO A 46 10.39 6.56 12.73
N GLN A 47 11.38 6.48 13.60
CA GLN A 47 11.29 5.83 14.92
C GLN A 47 11.07 6.92 15.97
N GLY A 48 10.33 6.64 17.04
CA GLY A 48 10.18 7.61 18.12
C GLY A 48 9.25 7.12 19.23
N ASP A 49 9.45 7.67 20.42
CA ASP A 49 8.58 7.43 21.57
C ASP A 49 7.19 7.99 21.24
N ARG A 50 6.21 7.10 21.25
CA ARG A 50 4.85 7.40 20.81
C ARG A 50 3.93 6.99 21.92
N SER A 51 3.13 7.93 22.38
CA SER A 51 2.01 7.60 23.24
C SER A 51 1.17 6.54 22.54
N PRO A 52 1.04 5.34 23.11
CA PRO A 52 0.17 4.33 22.55
C PRO A 52 -1.25 4.87 22.62
N ASP A 53 -1.82 5.21 21.48
CA ASP A 53 -3.28 5.25 21.36
C ASP A 53 -3.77 3.87 20.91
N GLN A 54 -4.99 3.53 21.28
CA GLN A 54 -5.59 2.24 20.94
C GLN A 54 -6.17 2.22 19.51
N ARG A 55 -5.80 3.17 18.64
CA ARG A 55 -6.32 3.24 17.28
C ARG A 55 -5.53 2.32 16.36
N ILE A 56 -6.22 1.79 15.36
CA ILE A 56 -5.62 0.87 14.40
C ILE A 56 -4.52 1.52 13.56
N GLU A 57 -4.66 2.79 13.18
CA GLU A 57 -3.65 3.54 12.44
C GLU A 57 -2.31 3.51 13.19
N SER A 58 -2.34 3.75 14.50
CA SER A 58 -1.16 3.76 15.36
C SER A 58 -0.57 2.37 15.53
N ALA A 59 -1.41 1.35 15.74
CA ALA A 59 -0.96 -0.03 15.84
C ALA A 59 -0.24 -0.50 14.56
N VAL A 60 -0.86 -0.30 13.38
CA VAL A 60 -0.24 -0.66 12.09
C VAL A 60 1.01 0.16 11.85
N TYR A 61 1.00 1.46 12.18
CA TYR A 61 2.18 2.32 12.05
C TYR A 61 3.37 1.77 12.86
N VAL A 62 3.14 1.37 14.12
CA VAL A 62 4.20 0.87 15.00
C VAL A 62 4.86 -0.38 14.42
N GLU A 63 4.07 -1.33 13.91
CA GLU A 63 4.63 -2.53 13.27
C GLU A 63 5.39 -2.21 11.98
N LEU A 64 4.86 -1.32 11.14
CA LEU A 64 5.56 -0.87 9.94
C LEU A 64 6.87 -0.14 10.26
N ALA A 65 6.89 0.68 11.31
CA ALA A 65 8.10 1.36 11.75
C ALA A 65 9.15 0.33 12.17
N ARG A 66 8.77 -0.73 12.88
CA ARG A 66 9.67 -1.83 13.27
C ARG A 66 10.05 -2.76 12.11
N SER A 67 9.60 -2.47 10.88
CA SER A 67 9.76 -3.35 9.71
C SER A 67 9.12 -4.73 9.89
N HIS A 68 8.13 -4.85 10.78
CA HIS A 68 7.32 -6.05 10.97
C HIS A 68 6.16 -6.09 9.96
N CYS A 69 6.50 -6.15 8.67
CA CYS A 69 5.53 -6.05 7.58
C CYS A 69 4.44 -7.14 7.65
N GLY A 70 4.80 -8.35 8.09
CA GLY A 70 3.87 -9.47 8.26
C GLY A 70 2.77 -9.21 9.29
N ASP A 71 3.12 -8.60 10.43
CA ASP A 71 2.19 -8.28 11.52
C ASP A 71 1.27 -7.13 11.11
N ALA A 72 1.83 -6.07 10.52
CA ALA A 72 1.03 -4.99 9.91
C ALA A 72 0.05 -5.53 8.86
N ARG A 73 0.50 -6.45 7.99
CA ARG A 73 -0.36 -7.13 7.00
C ARG A 73 -1.45 -7.98 7.66
N ALA A 74 -1.15 -8.66 8.77
CA ALA A 74 -2.11 -9.47 9.50
C ALA A 74 -3.23 -8.61 10.12
N MET A 75 -2.88 -7.47 10.74
CA MET A 75 -3.85 -6.49 11.25
C MET A 75 -4.76 -5.98 10.12
N MET A 76 -4.17 -5.66 8.96
CA MET A 76 -4.93 -5.16 7.82
C MET A 76 -5.81 -6.22 7.15
N ARG A 77 -5.58 -7.53 7.31
CA ARG A 77 -6.36 -8.58 6.60
C ARG A 77 -7.83 -8.67 7.04
N ARG A 78 -8.11 -8.40 8.32
CA ARG A 78 -9.44 -8.61 8.93
C ARG A 78 -10.24 -7.31 8.96
N LYS A 79 -11.54 -7.39 8.68
CA LYS A 79 -12.47 -6.26 8.75
C LYS A 79 -12.63 -5.81 10.20
N ASP A 80 -13.03 -6.73 11.05
CA ASP A 80 -13.33 -6.47 12.45
C ASP A 80 -12.15 -6.83 13.36
N ALA A 81 -12.24 -6.42 14.63
CA ALA A 81 -11.27 -6.75 15.64
C ALA A 81 -11.23 -8.27 15.92
N ASP A 82 -10.03 -8.77 16.26
CA ASP A 82 -9.83 -10.13 16.80
C ASP A 82 -9.15 -10.00 18.16
N GLY A 83 -9.94 -10.19 19.23
CA GLY A 83 -9.54 -9.81 20.58
C GLY A 83 -9.32 -8.30 20.69
N ASP A 84 -8.15 -7.91 21.21
CA ASP A 84 -7.76 -6.51 21.41
C ASP A 84 -7.08 -5.89 20.18
N VAL A 85 -7.00 -6.62 19.06
CA VAL A 85 -6.35 -6.14 17.83
C VAL A 85 -7.42 -5.65 16.85
N PRO A 86 -7.54 -4.33 16.61
CA PRO A 86 -8.52 -3.82 15.67
C PRO A 86 -8.22 -4.26 14.22
N GLY A 87 -9.27 -4.34 13.40
CA GLY A 87 -9.18 -4.63 11.96
C GLY A 87 -9.22 -3.37 11.10
N TRP A 88 -9.11 -3.51 9.78
CA TRP A 88 -9.16 -2.36 8.86
C TRP A 88 -10.48 -1.58 8.93
N GLY A 89 -11.57 -2.22 9.36
CA GLY A 89 -12.86 -1.59 9.61
C GLY A 89 -12.84 -0.61 10.79
N SER A 90 -11.79 -0.59 11.61
CA SER A 90 -11.65 0.36 12.72
C SER A 90 -10.94 1.67 12.32
N PHE A 91 -10.46 1.77 11.08
CA PHE A 91 -9.87 3.03 10.59
C PHE A 91 -10.93 4.12 10.55
N ASP A 92 -10.52 5.38 10.64
CA ASP A 92 -11.45 6.51 10.58
C ASP A 92 -11.94 6.84 9.16
N ASP A 93 -11.17 6.44 8.13
CA ASP A 93 -11.45 6.79 6.73
C ASP A 93 -10.86 5.75 5.75
N PRO A 94 -11.47 5.55 4.57
CA PRO A 94 -11.00 4.58 3.58
C PRO A 94 -9.63 4.94 3.00
N ARG A 95 -9.28 6.23 2.93
CA ARG A 95 -7.97 6.67 2.45
C ARG A 95 -6.87 6.27 3.41
N ALA A 96 -7.11 6.30 4.72
CA ALA A 96 -6.20 5.76 5.71
C ALA A 96 -6.02 4.24 5.53
N VAL A 97 -7.11 3.47 5.31
CA VAL A 97 -7.00 2.03 5.01
C VAL A 97 -6.07 1.80 3.80
N LEU A 98 -6.31 2.50 2.70
CA LEU A 98 -5.53 2.36 1.47
C LEU A 98 -4.09 2.86 1.61
N LEU A 99 -3.87 3.93 2.38
CA LEU A 99 -2.52 4.42 2.69
C LEU A 99 -1.71 3.36 3.43
N PHE A 100 -2.27 2.78 4.48
CA PHE A 100 -1.57 1.77 5.27
C PHE A 100 -1.42 0.45 4.50
N GLN A 101 -2.36 0.11 3.62
CA GLN A 101 -2.18 -0.99 2.67
C GLN A 101 -0.98 -0.72 1.74
N ALA A 102 -0.86 0.47 1.15
CA ALA A 102 0.27 0.82 0.30
C ALA A 102 1.60 0.81 1.09
N ALA A 103 1.58 1.23 2.35
CA ALA A 103 2.74 1.16 3.24
C ALA A 103 3.16 -0.29 3.54
N VAL A 104 2.21 -1.21 3.77
CA VAL A 104 2.48 -2.65 3.90
C VAL A 104 3.12 -3.22 2.64
N GLU A 105 2.59 -2.89 1.45
CA GLU A 105 3.19 -3.37 0.20
C GLU A 105 4.61 -2.81 -0.01
N LEU A 106 4.87 -1.54 0.32
CA LEU A 106 6.24 -0.98 0.29
C LEU A 106 7.18 -1.64 1.30
N CYS A 107 6.69 -1.96 2.50
CA CYS A 107 7.45 -2.65 3.54
C CYS A 107 7.92 -4.03 3.04
N ASP A 108 7.07 -4.75 2.31
CA ASP A 108 7.39 -6.04 1.68
C ASP A 108 8.20 -5.92 0.36
N GLY A 109 8.58 -4.70 -0.05
CA GLY A 109 9.31 -4.45 -1.30
C GLY A 109 8.45 -4.45 -2.57
N GLU A 110 7.13 -4.58 -2.45
CA GLU A 110 6.16 -4.68 -3.55
C GLU A 110 5.76 -3.30 -4.10
N THR A 111 6.75 -2.57 -4.66
CA THR A 111 6.57 -1.18 -5.13
C THR A 111 5.45 -1.02 -6.16
N THR A 112 5.31 -1.97 -7.10
CA THR A 112 4.26 -1.93 -8.12
C THR A 112 2.86 -2.05 -7.51
N ARG A 113 2.68 -2.92 -6.51
CA ARG A 113 1.39 -3.08 -5.83
C ARG A 113 1.05 -1.86 -5.00
N ALA A 114 2.02 -1.34 -4.27
CA ALA A 114 1.88 -0.09 -3.53
C ALA A 114 1.45 1.07 -4.44
N ARG A 115 2.05 1.17 -5.63
CA ARG A 115 1.67 2.18 -6.63
C ARG A 115 0.21 2.04 -7.07
N THR A 116 -0.23 0.82 -7.37
CA THR A 116 -1.62 0.57 -7.74
C THR A 116 -2.59 1.04 -6.67
N VAL A 117 -2.34 0.71 -5.40
CA VAL A 117 -3.16 1.14 -4.27
C VAL A 117 -3.14 2.67 -4.11
N TRP A 118 -1.98 3.29 -4.23
CA TRP A 118 -1.83 4.75 -4.15
C TRP A 118 -2.65 5.49 -5.22
N ASP A 119 -2.67 4.96 -6.44
CA ASP A 119 -3.40 5.56 -7.55
C ASP A 119 -4.92 5.37 -7.43
N VAL A 120 -5.40 4.36 -6.69
CA VAL A 120 -6.84 4.19 -6.38
C VAL A 120 -7.33 5.37 -5.56
N VAL A 121 -6.62 5.77 -4.50
CA VAL A 121 -7.00 6.94 -3.69
C VAL A 121 -7.04 8.22 -4.52
N SER A 122 -6.04 8.39 -5.38
CA SER A 122 -5.91 9.57 -6.24
C SER A 122 -7.08 9.71 -7.24
N ARG A 123 -7.68 8.59 -7.68
CA ARG A 123 -8.77 8.58 -8.68
C ARG A 123 -10.17 8.48 -8.08
N GLY A 124 -10.34 7.69 -7.02
CA GLY A 124 -11.65 7.29 -6.49
C GLY A 124 -12.07 7.98 -5.20
N TYR A 125 -11.12 8.58 -4.48
CA TYR A 125 -11.34 9.07 -3.12
C TYR A 125 -11.04 10.56 -2.94
N GLY A 126 -11.09 11.34 -4.03
CA GLY A 126 -10.79 12.78 -3.99
C GLY A 126 -9.32 13.10 -3.69
N GLY A 127 -8.42 12.11 -3.81
CA GLY A 127 -7.00 12.24 -3.53
C GLY A 127 -6.64 12.31 -2.05
N TRP A 128 -5.46 12.87 -1.78
CA TRP A 128 -4.83 12.87 -0.46
C TRP A 128 -5.10 14.12 0.39
N THR A 129 -6.02 14.98 -0.04
CA THR A 129 -6.43 16.17 0.73
C THR A 129 -7.06 15.78 2.06
N GLY A 130 -6.68 16.44 3.16
CA GLY A 130 -7.26 16.19 4.48
C GLY A 130 -6.68 14.97 5.19
N ILE A 131 -5.70 14.29 4.61
CA ILE A 131 -5.01 13.19 5.28
C ILE A 131 -4.16 13.70 6.43
N GLY A 132 -4.19 13.02 7.57
CA GLY A 132 -3.36 13.40 8.71
C GLY A 132 -3.90 14.55 9.58
N TRP A 133 -5.11 15.05 9.31
CA TRP A 133 -5.74 16.12 10.09
C TRP A 133 -7.14 15.73 10.56
N ASP A 134 -7.47 16.17 11.77
CA ASP A 134 -8.83 16.17 12.33
C ASP A 134 -9.36 17.61 12.28
N VAL A 135 -10.62 17.77 11.86
CA VAL A 135 -11.30 19.07 11.75
C VAL A 135 -11.99 19.49 13.04
N GLU A 136 -12.27 18.55 13.94
CA GLU A 136 -13.07 18.83 15.14
C GLU A 136 -12.23 19.05 16.40
N THR A 137 -11.01 18.53 16.45
CA THR A 137 -10.20 18.62 17.67
C THR A 137 -8.78 19.11 17.36
N THR A 138 -8.32 20.12 18.09
CA THR A 138 -6.93 20.64 18.07
C THR A 138 -5.91 19.63 18.62
N THR A 139 -6.28 18.36 18.74
CA THR A 139 -5.53 17.31 19.41
C THR A 139 -4.86 16.38 18.39
N VAL A 140 -3.56 16.59 18.18
CA VAL A 140 -2.40 15.65 18.10
C VAL A 140 -2.52 14.26 17.41
N LEU A 141 -3.68 13.72 17.07
CA LEU A 141 -3.88 12.27 16.93
C LEU A 141 -3.79 11.69 15.50
N ARG A 142 -3.30 12.45 14.51
CA ARG A 142 -3.13 11.92 13.14
C ARG A 142 -1.72 12.03 12.58
N TRP A 143 -0.74 12.24 13.47
CA TRP A 143 0.67 12.23 13.13
C TRP A 143 1.08 10.93 12.39
N HIS A 144 0.62 9.76 12.85
CA HIS A 144 0.89 8.47 12.21
C HIS A 144 0.44 8.44 10.75
N VAL A 145 -0.79 8.90 10.50
CA VAL A 145 -1.35 8.96 9.15
C VAL A 145 -0.55 9.93 8.27
N CYS A 146 -0.19 11.10 8.81
CA CYS A 146 0.60 12.08 8.08
C CYS A 146 2.00 11.56 7.71
N GLU A 147 2.73 10.97 8.66
CA GLU A 147 4.06 10.43 8.41
C GLU A 147 4.04 9.20 7.49
N ALA A 148 2.99 8.36 7.58
CA ALA A 148 2.77 7.30 6.63
C ALA A 148 2.55 7.88 5.21
N TYR A 149 1.69 8.89 5.05
CA TYR A 149 1.47 9.57 3.77
C TYR A 149 2.76 10.12 3.17
N LYS A 150 3.53 10.88 3.95
CA LYS A 150 4.82 11.45 3.53
C LYS A 150 5.80 10.36 3.10
N SER A 151 5.85 9.26 3.85
CA SER A 151 6.83 8.19 3.61
C SER A 151 6.47 7.32 2.41
N VAL A 152 5.20 6.96 2.27
CA VAL A 152 4.68 6.24 1.09
C VAL A 152 4.82 7.11 -0.16
N GLY A 153 4.38 8.37 -0.09
CA GLY A 153 4.47 9.31 -1.21
C GLY A 153 5.92 9.60 -1.61
N SER A 154 6.83 9.76 -0.67
CA SER A 154 8.26 9.98 -0.96
C SER A 154 8.86 8.79 -1.72
N ALA A 155 8.55 7.56 -1.29
CA ALA A 155 9.01 6.34 -1.97
C ALA A 155 8.38 6.16 -3.35
N LEU A 156 7.07 6.40 -3.52
CA LEU A 156 6.37 6.17 -4.79
C LEU A 156 6.54 7.30 -5.82
N LEU A 157 6.67 8.54 -5.35
CA LEU A 157 6.78 9.73 -6.20
C LEU A 157 8.24 10.18 -6.39
N GLN A 158 9.17 9.56 -5.66
CA GLN A 158 10.59 9.92 -5.65
C GLN A 158 10.81 11.42 -5.37
N LYS A 159 10.15 11.91 -4.30
CA LYS A 159 10.23 13.31 -3.83
C LYS A 159 10.64 13.38 -2.36
N SER A 160 11.10 14.54 -1.89
CA SER A 160 11.36 14.74 -0.47
C SER A 160 10.05 14.62 0.32
N LYS A 161 10.13 14.15 1.58
CA LYS A 161 8.99 14.15 2.51
C LYS A 161 8.46 15.56 2.74
N ASP A 162 9.32 16.58 2.67
CA ASP A 162 8.95 17.99 2.88
C ASP A 162 8.12 18.57 1.72
N ASP A 163 8.21 17.97 0.53
CA ASP A 163 7.40 18.35 -0.64
C ASP A 163 5.99 17.73 -0.59
N LEU A 164 5.67 16.98 0.47
CA LEU A 164 4.41 16.25 0.66
C LEU A 164 3.73 16.70 1.95
N PRO A 165 3.35 17.97 2.09
CA PRO A 165 2.70 18.45 3.31
C PRO A 165 1.32 17.79 3.47
N CYS A 166 1.04 17.34 4.69
CA CYS A 166 -0.31 16.93 5.07
C CYS A 166 -1.18 18.18 5.12
N ARG A 167 -2.16 18.29 4.21
CA ARG A 167 -3.06 19.45 4.12
C ARG A 167 -4.31 19.24 4.95
N ARG A 168 -4.86 20.32 5.50
CA ARG A 168 -6.09 20.23 6.31
C ARG A 168 -7.30 19.91 5.41
N ALA A 169 -8.32 19.27 5.98
CA ALA A 169 -9.48 18.81 5.22
C ALA A 169 -10.43 19.96 4.81
N ASP A 170 -10.48 21.02 5.62
CA ASP A 170 -11.22 22.26 5.36
C ASP A 170 -10.65 23.08 4.18
N GLU A 171 -9.42 22.80 3.75
CA GLU A 171 -8.79 23.56 2.68
C GLU A 171 -9.20 23.15 1.26
N ILE A 172 -9.56 21.88 0.95
CA ILE A 172 -9.70 21.44 -0.48
C ILE A 172 -10.75 20.34 -0.82
N ALA A 173 -11.65 19.83 0.05
CA ALA A 173 -12.67 18.86 -0.47
C ALA A 173 -14.03 18.81 0.24
N PRO A 174 -15.15 18.78 -0.52
CA PRO A 174 -16.48 18.48 0.00
C PRO A 174 -16.61 16.99 0.36
N ALA A 175 -17.29 16.72 1.49
CA ALA A 175 -17.68 15.41 2.02
C ALA A 175 -16.55 14.37 2.09
N ILE A 176 -15.89 14.27 3.26
CA ILE A 176 -15.45 12.95 3.73
C ILE A 176 -16.71 12.08 3.63
N VAL A 177 -16.75 11.13 2.69
CA VAL A 177 -17.85 10.16 2.60
C VAL A 177 -18.00 9.61 3.99
N ALA A 178 -19.15 9.86 4.62
CA ALA A 178 -19.37 9.52 6.02
C ALA A 178 -19.02 8.04 6.20
N TRP A 179 -17.87 7.79 6.82
CA TRP A 179 -17.34 6.45 7.02
C TRP A 179 -18.10 5.86 8.21
N ASN A 180 -19.39 5.59 8.00
CA ASN A 180 -20.32 5.16 9.03
C ASN A 180 -20.13 3.67 9.33
N THR A 181 -20.27 3.29 10.60
CA THR A 181 -19.86 2.01 11.23
C THR A 181 -20.68 0.75 10.84
N GLY A 182 -21.20 0.66 9.61
CA GLY A 182 -22.05 -0.44 9.14
C GLY A 182 -21.36 -1.44 8.18
N ASP A 183 -22.15 -2.04 7.27
CA ASP A 183 -21.70 -2.93 6.19
C ASP A 183 -20.88 -2.17 5.13
N ARG A 184 -19.64 -1.86 5.49
CA ARG A 184 -18.70 -1.17 4.60
C ARG A 184 -18.17 -2.15 3.54
N PRO A 185 -18.19 -1.79 2.24
CA PRO A 185 -17.39 -2.48 1.24
C PRO A 185 -15.91 -2.31 1.57
N ASP A 186 -15.11 -3.34 1.27
CA ASP A 186 -13.68 -3.31 1.53
C ASP A 186 -12.98 -2.42 0.48
N PRO A 187 -12.47 -1.22 0.87
CA PRO A 187 -11.90 -0.27 -0.08
C PRO A 187 -10.65 -0.83 -0.77
N ARG A 188 -10.01 -1.85 -0.18
CA ARG A 188 -8.80 -2.49 -0.73
C ARG A 188 -9.12 -3.31 -1.97
N LEU A 189 -10.40 -3.59 -2.22
CA LEU A 189 -10.87 -4.27 -3.44
C LEU A 189 -11.15 -3.27 -4.57
N ASP A 190 -11.22 -1.96 -4.27
CA ASP A 190 -11.45 -0.94 -5.29
C ASP A 190 -10.21 -0.82 -6.19
N GLY A 191 -10.37 -1.15 -7.47
CA GLY A 191 -9.25 -1.20 -8.42
C GLY A 191 -8.63 -2.57 -8.63
N ALA A 192 -9.12 -3.63 -7.95
CA ALA A 192 -8.85 -5.00 -8.35
C ALA A 192 -9.51 -5.29 -9.72
N PRO A 193 -8.84 -5.99 -10.66
CA PRO A 193 -9.45 -6.39 -11.91
C PRO A 193 -10.74 -7.18 -11.66
N GLY A 194 -11.87 -6.72 -12.21
CA GLY A 194 -13.15 -7.45 -12.14
C GLY A 194 -14.15 -7.00 -11.06
N VAL A 195 -13.85 -5.96 -10.28
CA VAL A 195 -14.79 -5.35 -9.33
C VAL A 195 -15.27 -4.01 -9.92
N ARG A 196 -16.46 -4.00 -10.54
CA ARG A 196 -17.21 -2.79 -10.95
C ARG A 196 -18.69 -2.99 -10.74
#